data_AF-A0A2X0NG24-F1
#
_entry.id   AF-A0A2X0NG24-F1
#
_cell.length_a   1.000
_cell.length_b   1.000
_cell.length_c   1.000
_cell.angle_alpha   90.00
_cell.angle_beta   90.00
_cell.angle_gamma   90.00
#
_symmetry.space_group_name_H-M   'P 1'
#
loop_
_entity.id
_entity.type
_entity.pdbx_description
1 polymer ?
#
loop_
_entity_poly.entity_id
_entity_poly.type
_entity_poly.pdbx_seq_one_letter_code
_entity_poly.pdbx_strand_id
1 'polypeptide(L)'
;MTQVGQTKENITVALSLDNRPNQPGNLTLHSAPASSWAKHNFDFQFSGPAQQCGTQALCRSFEAEHRWNAYKCEEEQNEYKYVLDVDGNGRSGRFRHLMASNSLVLAPRSAASELSTERDTDVLLVQYTRAMERDPNDYHSMDYNESDSAAASTTRRLPS
;
A
#
# COMPACT_ATOMS: atom_id res chain seq x y z
N MET A 1 7.39 -12.58 29.69
CA MET A 1 7.76 -11.77 28.51
C MET A 1 6.50 -11.53 27.72
N THR A 2 6.00 -10.29 27.70
CA THR A 2 4.79 -9.90 26.98
C THR A 2 5.25 -9.25 25.68
N GLN A 3 4.96 -9.88 24.54
CA GLN A 3 5.39 -9.41 23.23
C GLN A 3 4.68 -8.08 22.91
N VAL A 4 5.45 -7.01 22.67
CA VAL A 4 4.91 -5.70 22.30
C VAL A 4 4.18 -5.86 20.95
N GLY A 5 2.91 -5.44 20.90
CA GLY A 5 2.08 -5.51 19.68
C GLY A 5 1.12 -6.69 19.59
N GLN A 6 1.12 -7.64 20.53
CA GLN A 6 0.04 -8.64 20.61
C GLN A 6 -1.12 -8.10 21.44
N THR A 7 -2.10 -7.47 20.79
CA THR A 7 -3.42 -7.32 21.40
C THR A 7 -4.04 -8.71 21.50
N LYS A 8 -4.40 -9.14 22.72
CA LYS A 8 -5.19 -10.37 22.93
C LYS A 8 -6.65 -10.21 22.49
N GLU A 9 -7.03 -8.99 22.12
CA GLU A 9 -8.37 -8.62 21.74
C GLU A 9 -8.58 -8.87 20.24
N ASN A 10 -9.74 -9.43 19.91
CA ASN A 10 -10.14 -9.57 18.53
C ASN A 10 -10.53 -8.21 17.95
N ILE A 11 -10.11 -7.97 16.71
CA ILE A 11 -10.60 -6.85 15.92
C ILE A 11 -11.83 -7.34 15.17
N THR A 12 -12.93 -6.61 15.32
CA THR A 12 -14.18 -6.87 14.59
C THR A 12 -14.31 -5.86 13.46
N VAL A 13 -14.44 -6.36 12.23
CA VAL A 13 -14.57 -5.56 11.02
C VAL A 13 -15.85 -5.96 10.30
N ALA A 14 -16.60 -4.98 9.81
CA ALA A 14 -17.71 -5.21 8.89
C ALA A 14 -17.16 -5.31 7.46
N LEU A 15 -17.28 -6.46 6.83
CA LEU A 15 -16.84 -6.67 5.45
C LEU A 15 -17.79 -7.64 4.72
N SER A 16 -17.79 -7.56 3.40
CA SER A 16 -18.51 -8.48 2.53
C SER A 16 -17.51 -9.42 1.88
N LEU A 17 -17.63 -10.73 2.16
CA LEU A 17 -16.79 -11.77 1.54
C LEU A 17 -17.37 -12.29 0.22
N ASP A 18 -18.66 -12.06 -0.02
CA ASP A 18 -19.40 -12.58 -1.17
C ASP A 18 -19.58 -11.53 -2.27
N ASN A 19 -18.61 -10.63 -2.44
CA ASN A 19 -18.66 -9.61 -3.49
C ASN A 19 -18.61 -10.26 -4.88
N ARG A 20 -19.46 -9.79 -5.79
CA ARG A 20 -19.42 -10.16 -7.21
C ARG A 20 -19.11 -8.94 -8.07
N PRO A 21 -18.62 -9.12 -9.31
CA PRO A 21 -18.50 -8.03 -10.25
C PRO A 21 -19.83 -7.24 -10.35
N ASN A 22 -19.77 -5.93 -10.11
CA ASN A 22 -20.92 -5.01 -10.14
C ASN A 22 -22.04 -5.25 -9.11
N GLN A 23 -21.83 -6.09 -8.09
CA GLN A 23 -22.81 -6.34 -7.03
C GLN A 23 -22.11 -6.45 -5.67
N PRO A 24 -22.21 -5.42 -4.81
CA PRO A 24 -21.74 -5.52 -3.43
C PRO A 24 -22.48 -6.65 -2.70
N GLY A 25 -21.73 -7.53 -2.06
CA GLY A 25 -22.29 -8.57 -1.21
C GLY A 25 -22.80 -8.01 0.13
N ASN A 26 -23.37 -8.88 0.94
CA ASN A 26 -23.88 -8.49 2.25
C ASN A 26 -22.73 -8.18 3.21
N LEU A 27 -22.88 -7.08 3.96
CA LEU A 27 -21.96 -6.75 5.04
C LEU A 27 -22.19 -7.67 6.24
N THR A 28 -21.15 -8.39 6.63
CA THR A 28 -21.13 -9.27 7.80
C THR A 28 -20.03 -8.87 8.76
N LEU A 29 -20.24 -9.10 10.07
CA LEU A 29 -19.25 -8.80 11.10
C LEU A 29 -18.31 -9.99 11.26
N HIS A 30 -17.00 -9.76 11.08
CA HIS A 30 -15.97 -10.77 11.25
C HIS A 30 -15.04 -10.35 12.38
N SER A 31 -14.80 -11.27 13.31
CA SER A 31 -13.94 -11.04 14.47
C SER A 31 -12.79 -12.03 14.45
N ALA A 32 -11.56 -11.51 14.51
CA ALA A 32 -10.35 -12.34 14.58
C ALA A 32 -9.23 -11.60 15.32
N PRO A 33 -8.20 -12.31 15.81
CA PRO A 33 -7.03 -11.67 16.41
C PRO A 33 -6.37 -10.70 15.42
N ALA A 34 -5.86 -9.57 15.94
CA ALA A 34 -5.16 -8.58 15.12
C ALA A 34 -4.02 -9.18 14.29
N SER A 35 -3.30 -10.17 14.85
CA SER A 35 -2.23 -10.89 14.17
C SER A 35 -2.73 -11.71 12.97
N SER A 36 -3.93 -12.28 13.05
CA SER A 36 -4.55 -13.02 11.94
C SER A 36 -4.95 -12.07 10.82
N TRP A 37 -5.59 -10.95 11.16
CA TRP A 37 -5.91 -9.90 10.20
C TRP A 37 -4.64 -9.38 9.52
N ALA A 38 -3.60 -9.10 10.30
CA ALA A 38 -2.36 -8.57 9.77
C ALA A 38 -1.66 -9.56 8.83
N LYS A 39 -1.61 -10.84 9.20
CA LYS A 39 -1.00 -11.88 8.37
C LYS A 39 -1.71 -12.04 7.01
N HIS A 40 -3.02 -11.83 6.96
CA HIS A 40 -3.80 -12.01 5.74
C HIS A 40 -3.87 -10.75 4.87
N ASN A 41 -3.87 -9.56 5.47
CA ASN A 41 -4.13 -8.30 4.75
C ASN A 41 -2.89 -7.44 4.55
N PHE A 42 -1.79 -7.69 5.27
CA PHE A 42 -0.59 -6.89 5.20
C PHE A 42 0.64 -7.74 4.86
N ASP A 43 1.35 -7.29 3.82
CA ASP A 43 2.69 -7.77 3.50
C ASP A 43 3.69 -6.61 3.58
N PHE A 44 4.06 -6.25 4.81
CA PHE A 44 5.15 -5.29 5.06
C PHE A 44 6.25 -5.96 5.88
N GLN A 45 7.49 -5.63 5.53
CA GLN A 45 8.71 -6.16 6.12
C GLN A 45 9.77 -5.06 6.08
N PHE A 46 10.68 -5.04 7.05
CA PHE A 46 11.80 -4.12 7.02
C PHE A 46 12.86 -4.59 6.03
N SER A 47 13.63 -3.66 5.47
CA SER A 47 14.73 -3.95 4.56
C SER A 47 16.05 -3.39 5.09
N GLY A 48 17.16 -4.08 4.82
CA GLY A 48 18.47 -3.72 5.33
C GLY A 48 18.65 -4.07 6.81
N PRO A 49 19.74 -3.63 7.47
CA PRO A 49 19.92 -3.80 8.90
C PRO A 49 19.18 -2.72 9.70
N ALA A 50 18.88 -2.99 10.97
CA ALA A 50 18.41 -1.95 11.88
C ALA A 50 19.50 -0.89 12.09
N GLN A 51 19.10 0.38 12.04
CA GLN A 51 20.00 1.52 12.19
C GLN A 51 19.46 2.51 13.21
N GLN A 52 20.34 3.42 13.67
CA GLN A 52 20.00 4.51 14.59
C GLN A 52 19.46 4.06 15.96
N CYS A 53 19.77 2.83 16.39
CA CYS A 53 19.49 2.40 17.74
C CYS A 53 20.48 3.04 18.72
N GLY A 54 20.02 3.35 19.93
CA GLY A 54 20.91 3.88 20.98
C GLY A 54 22.05 2.93 21.37
N THR A 55 21.90 1.62 21.14
CA THR A 55 22.95 0.61 21.31
C THR A 55 22.83 -0.50 20.27
N GLN A 56 23.93 -1.21 20.00
CA GLN A 56 23.91 -2.37 19.10
C GLN A 56 23.03 -3.51 19.63
N ALA A 57 22.96 -3.70 20.96
CA ALA A 57 22.10 -4.68 21.57
C ALA A 57 20.61 -4.41 21.26
N LEU A 58 20.22 -3.13 21.25
CA LEU A 58 18.86 -2.71 20.89
C LEU A 58 18.56 -2.95 19.40
N CYS A 59 19.52 -2.71 18.51
CA CYS A 59 19.34 -3.06 17.09
C CYS A 59 19.14 -4.56 16.91
N ARG A 60 19.94 -5.40 17.58
CA ARG A 60 19.80 -6.86 17.50
C ARG A 60 18.47 -7.36 18.06
N SER A 61 17.99 -6.78 19.17
CA SER A 61 16.67 -7.14 19.70
C SER A 61 15.56 -6.71 18.76
N PHE A 62 15.65 -5.51 18.18
CA PHE A 62 14.69 -5.03 17.19
C PHE A 62 14.67 -5.93 15.95
N GLU A 63 15.84 -6.32 15.43
CA GLU A 63 15.97 -7.25 14.32
C GLU A 63 15.33 -8.61 14.62
N ALA A 64 15.52 -9.13 15.83
CA ALA A 64 14.96 -10.41 16.25
C ALA A 64 13.43 -10.41 16.40
N GLU A 65 12.82 -9.25 16.65
CA GLU A 65 11.38 -9.12 16.90
C GLU A 65 10.55 -8.83 15.64
N HIS A 66 11.18 -8.34 14.57
CA HIS A 66 10.49 -7.88 13.37
C HIS A 66 10.77 -8.77 12.15
N ARG A 67 9.89 -8.68 11.14
CA ARG A 67 10.10 -9.36 9.86
C ARG A 67 11.01 -8.53 8.96
N TRP A 68 11.98 -9.19 8.35
CA TRP A 68 12.94 -8.58 7.44
C TRP A 68 12.95 -9.30 6.11
N ASN A 69 13.18 -8.55 5.04
CA ASN A 69 13.37 -9.09 3.71
C ASN A 69 14.42 -8.27 2.94
N ALA A 70 14.83 -8.79 1.79
CA ALA A 70 15.60 -8.03 0.82
C ALA A 70 14.81 -6.78 0.39
N TYR A 71 15.54 -5.76 -0.05
CA TYR A 71 14.95 -4.58 -0.67
C TYR A 71 14.14 -5.00 -1.91
N LYS A 72 12.92 -4.48 -2.03
CA LYS A 72 12.06 -4.67 -3.21
C LYS A 72 12.27 -3.53 -4.20
N CYS A 73 12.54 -3.85 -5.47
CA CYS A 73 12.63 -2.83 -6.51
C CYS A 73 11.25 -2.25 -6.88
N GLU A 74 11.22 -1.22 -7.73
CA GLU A 74 9.99 -0.53 -8.10
C GLU A 74 9.02 -1.46 -8.83
N GLU A 75 9.54 -2.32 -9.70
CA GLU A 75 8.77 -3.31 -10.45
C GLU A 75 8.03 -4.26 -9.50
N GLU A 76 8.72 -4.80 -8.49
CA GLU A 76 8.10 -5.67 -7.47
C GLU A 76 7.08 -4.93 -6.60
N GLN A 77 7.30 -3.65 -6.32
CA GLN A 77 6.35 -2.85 -5.54
C GLN A 77 5.07 -2.57 -6.33
N ASN A 78 5.16 -2.45 -7.67
CA ASN A 78 4.05 -2.17 -8.56
C ASN A 78 3.10 -3.36 -8.79
N GLU A 79 3.48 -4.57 -8.36
CA GLU A 79 2.61 -5.75 -8.40
C GLU A 79 1.47 -5.67 -7.36
N TYR A 80 1.63 -4.86 -6.31
CA TYR A 80 0.67 -4.72 -5.23
C TYR A 80 -0.47 -3.75 -5.58
N LYS A 81 -1.71 -4.16 -5.32
CA LYS A 81 -2.90 -3.29 -5.54
C LYS A 81 -2.93 -2.07 -4.62
N TYR A 82 -2.45 -2.23 -3.39
CA TYR A 82 -2.44 -1.21 -2.35
C TYR A 82 -1.02 -1.10 -1.80
N VAL A 83 -0.47 0.11 -1.80
CA VAL A 83 0.88 0.39 -1.28
C VAL A 83 0.79 1.46 -0.19
N LEU A 84 1.51 1.25 0.91
CA LEU A 84 1.56 2.18 2.03
C LEU A 84 2.88 2.96 1.99
N ASP A 85 2.79 4.28 1.88
CA ASP A 85 3.93 5.16 2.09
C ASP A 85 3.98 5.63 3.54
N VAL A 86 5.07 5.33 4.23
CA VAL A 86 5.30 5.71 5.63
C VAL A 86 6.53 6.59 5.66
N ASP A 87 6.38 7.79 6.23
CA ASP A 87 7.46 8.75 6.41
C ASP A 87 8.51 8.22 7.41
N GLY A 88 9.80 8.43 7.10
CA GLY A 88 10.93 8.09 7.97
C GLY A 88 11.39 9.30 8.80
N ASN A 89 12.70 9.45 9.02
CA ASN A 89 13.30 10.66 9.62
C ASN A 89 13.23 11.92 8.72
N GLY A 90 12.30 11.92 7.77
CA GLY A 90 12.14 12.86 6.69
C GLY A 90 11.12 12.31 5.68
N ARG A 91 10.76 13.13 4.69
CA ARG A 91 9.81 12.72 3.65
C ARG A 91 10.33 11.53 2.86
N SER A 92 9.45 10.57 2.62
CA SER A 92 9.74 9.43 1.74
C SER A 92 9.97 9.88 0.29
N GLY A 93 11.19 9.73 -0.23
CA GLY A 93 11.46 9.87 -1.68
C GLY A 93 10.73 8.83 -2.54
N ARG A 94 10.20 7.78 -1.91
CA ARG A 94 9.41 6.69 -2.52
C ARG A 94 8.07 7.17 -3.01
N PHE A 95 7.47 8.18 -2.34
CA PHE A 95 6.13 8.66 -2.65
C PHE A 95 5.93 8.98 -4.14
N ARG A 96 6.87 9.70 -4.75
CA ARG A 96 6.79 10.07 -6.18
C ARG A 96 6.81 8.86 -7.12
N HIS A 97 7.62 7.85 -6.79
CA HIS A 97 7.71 6.62 -7.58
C HIS A 97 6.41 5.80 -7.44
N LEU A 98 5.88 5.70 -6.22
CA LEU A 98 4.61 5.01 -5.96
C LEU A 98 3.42 5.68 -6.67
N MET A 99 3.39 7.00 -6.75
CA MET A 99 2.34 7.72 -7.47
C MET A 99 2.35 7.48 -8.99
N ALA A 100 3.50 7.10 -9.55
CA ALA A 100 3.64 6.72 -10.96
C ALA A 100 3.26 5.25 -11.23
N SER A 101 3.04 4.45 -10.18
CA SER A 101 2.55 3.06 -10.31
C SER A 101 1.07 3.04 -10.72
N ASN A 102 0.47 1.85 -10.91
CA ASN A 102 -0.99 1.70 -11.06
C ASN A 102 -1.65 1.21 -9.76
N SER A 103 -1.06 1.54 -8.62
CA SER A 103 -1.49 1.11 -7.29
C SER A 103 -2.23 2.23 -6.57
N LEU A 104 -3.15 1.87 -5.66
CA LEU A 104 -3.69 2.85 -4.73
C LEU A 104 -2.66 3.12 -3.62
N VAL A 105 -2.13 4.34 -3.60
CA VAL A 105 -1.16 4.79 -2.58
C VAL A 105 -1.91 5.29 -1.34
N LEU A 106 -1.70 4.60 -0.23
CA LEU A 106 -2.12 5.04 1.11
C LEU A 106 -0.96 5.80 1.73
N ALA A 107 -1.19 7.07 2.11
CA ALA A 107 -0.16 7.90 2.72
C ALA A 107 -0.74 8.66 3.91
N PRO A 108 0.08 8.97 4.94
CA PRO A 108 -0.34 9.76 6.07
C PRO A 108 -0.77 11.18 5.65
N ARG A 109 -1.61 11.81 6.46
CA ARG A 109 -2.18 13.15 6.18
C ARG A 109 -1.12 14.24 5.94
N SER A 110 0.06 14.12 6.56
CA SER A 110 1.20 15.02 6.33
C SER A 110 1.70 14.96 4.89
N ALA A 111 1.87 13.76 4.34
CA ALA A 111 2.29 13.56 2.96
C ALA A 111 1.26 14.17 1.98
N ALA A 112 -0.04 14.00 2.25
CA ALA A 112 -1.13 14.56 1.44
C ALA A 112 -1.17 16.10 1.43
N SER A 113 -0.72 16.77 2.51
CA SER A 113 -0.70 18.24 2.57
C SER A 113 0.33 18.87 1.62
N GLU A 114 1.31 18.10 1.14
CA GLU A 114 2.29 18.54 0.13
C GLU A 114 1.88 18.21 -1.32
N LEU A 115 0.80 17.45 -1.55
CA LEU A 115 0.15 17.29 -2.86
C LEU A 115 -0.84 18.44 -3.16
N SER A 116 -0.75 19.56 -2.46
CA SER A 116 -1.76 20.65 -2.53
C SER A 116 -1.79 21.42 -3.86
N THR A 117 -1.35 20.82 -4.95
CA THR A 117 -1.60 21.30 -6.31
C THR A 117 -2.68 20.45 -6.98
N GLU A 118 -3.66 21.07 -7.63
CA GLU A 118 -4.85 20.40 -8.24
C GLU A 118 -4.50 19.15 -9.08
N ARG A 119 -3.35 19.17 -9.77
CA ARG A 119 -2.85 18.04 -10.59
C ARG A 119 -2.63 16.75 -9.81
N ASP A 120 -2.25 16.85 -8.54
CA ASP A 120 -1.89 15.70 -7.73
C ASP A 120 -3.14 15.01 -7.12
N THR A 121 -4.20 15.79 -6.86
CA THR A 121 -5.51 15.28 -6.44
C THR A 121 -6.19 14.50 -7.57
N ASP A 122 -6.07 14.96 -8.81
CA ASP A 122 -6.59 14.26 -10.00
C ASP A 122 -5.91 12.89 -10.18
N VAL A 123 -4.59 12.80 -9.94
CA VAL A 123 -3.86 11.53 -9.98
C VAL A 123 -4.42 10.57 -8.93
N LEU A 124 -4.65 11.04 -7.70
CA LEU A 124 -5.20 10.19 -6.63
C LEU A 124 -6.58 9.61 -6.99
N LEU A 125 -7.46 10.43 -7.59
CA LEU A 125 -8.80 9.99 -8.00
C LEU A 125 -8.75 8.98 -9.16
N VAL A 126 -7.83 9.18 -10.11
CA VAL A 126 -7.59 8.23 -11.22
C VAL A 126 -7.07 6.89 -10.68
N GLN A 127 -6.11 6.91 -9.75
CA GLN A 127 -5.59 5.69 -9.12
C GLN A 127 -6.67 4.95 -8.32
N TYR A 128 -7.50 5.68 -7.58
CA TYR A 128 -8.62 5.11 -6.84
C TYR A 128 -9.61 4.40 -7.78
N THR A 129 -10.00 5.07 -8.87
CA THR A 129 -10.97 4.51 -9.82
C THR A 129 -10.43 3.24 -10.48
N ARG A 130 -9.18 3.25 -10.95
CA ARG A 130 -8.52 2.09 -11.56
C ARG A 130 -8.31 0.92 -10.59
N ALA A 131 -7.93 1.20 -9.34
CA ALA A 131 -7.81 0.17 -8.31
C ALA A 131 -9.18 -0.46 -8.00
N MET A 132 -10.27 0.31 -8.04
CA MET A 132 -11.62 -0.17 -7.75
C MET A 132 -12.27 -0.93 -8.92
N GLU A 133 -11.88 -0.62 -10.17
CA GLU A 133 -12.35 -1.33 -11.38
C GLU A 133 -11.68 -2.71 -11.59
N ARG A 134 -10.65 -3.04 -10.79
CA ARG A 134 -9.90 -4.31 -10.88
C ARG A 134 -10.69 -5.50 -10.33
N ASP A 135 -10.60 -6.66 -11.00
CA ASP A 135 -11.17 -7.93 -10.52
C ASP A 135 -10.63 -8.25 -9.11
N PRO A 136 -11.52 -8.42 -8.10
CA PRO A 136 -11.11 -8.71 -6.74
C PRO A 136 -10.43 -10.09 -6.57
N ASN A 137 -10.56 -10.99 -7.54
CA ASN A 137 -10.04 -12.37 -7.47
C ASN A 137 -8.79 -12.61 -8.34
N ASP A 138 -8.34 -11.63 -9.12
CA ASP A 138 -7.18 -11.77 -10.00
C ASP A 138 -6.01 -10.85 -9.59
N TYR A 139 -5.07 -11.45 -8.85
CA TYR A 139 -3.83 -10.81 -8.40
C TYR A 139 -2.84 -10.56 -9.55
N HIS A 140 -3.00 -11.22 -10.71
CA HIS A 140 -2.12 -11.12 -11.88
C HIS A 140 -2.76 -10.44 -13.09
N SER A 141 -3.96 -9.84 -12.95
CA SER A 141 -4.66 -9.09 -14.01
C SER A 141 -3.90 -7.87 -14.59
N MET A 142 -2.62 -7.71 -14.22
CA MET A 142 -1.73 -6.58 -14.48
C MET A 142 -0.55 -7.01 -15.36
N ASP A 143 -0.74 -7.93 -16.32
CA ASP A 143 0.25 -8.07 -17.39
C ASP A 143 0.35 -6.72 -18.12
N TYR A 144 1.47 -6.03 -17.87
CA TYR A 144 1.81 -4.76 -18.49
C TYR A 144 1.80 -4.93 -20.01
N ASN A 145 0.85 -4.30 -20.69
CA ASN A 145 0.94 -4.08 -22.13
C ASN A 145 1.55 -2.69 -22.35
N GLU A 146 2.79 -2.66 -22.84
CA GLU A 146 3.58 -1.44 -23.12
C GLU A 146 2.81 -0.41 -23.98
N SER A 147 1.80 -0.86 -24.73
CA SER A 147 0.85 -0.05 -25.50
C SER A 147 -0.04 0.91 -24.71
N ASP A 148 -0.30 0.68 -23.42
CA ASP A 148 -1.17 1.56 -22.61
C ASP A 148 -0.48 2.86 -22.16
N SER A 149 0.85 2.87 -22.14
CA SER A 149 1.66 4.05 -21.81
C SER A 149 1.64 5.13 -22.91
N ALA A 150 1.44 4.73 -24.16
CA ALA A 150 1.36 5.65 -25.30
C ALA A 150 0.05 6.46 -25.31
N ALA A 151 -1.04 5.91 -24.79
CA ALA A 151 -2.34 6.57 -24.76
C ALA A 151 -2.41 7.74 -23.75
N ALA A 152 -1.66 7.67 -22.65
CA ALA A 152 -1.67 8.71 -21.62
C ALA A 152 -0.91 9.99 -22.01
N SER A 153 0.01 9.92 -22.99
CA SER A 153 0.84 11.07 -23.38
C SER A 153 0.26 11.91 -24.54
N THR A 154 -0.77 11.45 -25.25
CA THR A 154 -1.22 12.10 -26.49
C THR A 154 -2.42 13.04 -26.33
N THR A 155 -3.14 13.02 -25.21
CA THR A 155 -4.41 13.78 -25.07
C THR A 155 -4.27 15.04 -24.22
N ARG A 156 -3.56 16.07 -24.74
CA ARG A 156 -3.86 17.51 -24.50
C ARG A 156 -2.91 18.42 -25.30
N ARG A 157 -3.16 18.58 -26.61
CA ARG A 157 -2.95 19.88 -27.27
C ARG A 157 -4.32 20.53 -27.36
N LEU A 158 -4.53 21.60 -26.60
CA LEU A 158 -5.66 22.49 -26.76
C LEU A 158 -5.48 23.28 -28.08
N PRO A 159 -6.53 23.43 -28.91
CA PRO A 159 -6.46 24.35 -30.05
C PRO A 159 -6.44 25.80 -29.56
N SER A 160 -5.63 26.60 -30.26
CA SER A 160 -5.39 28.04 -30.08
C SER A 160 -6.60 28.91 -30.34
#